data_AF-A0AAU8MQG3-F1
#
_entry.id   AF-A0AAU8MQG3-F1
#
_cell.length_a   1.000
_cell.length_b   1.000
_cell.length_c   1.000
_cell.angle_alpha   90.00
_cell.angle_beta   90.00
_cell.angle_gamma   90.00
#
_symmetry.space_group_name_H-M   'P 1'
#
loop_
_entity.id
_entity.type
_entity.pdbx_description
1 polymer ?
#
loop_
_entity_poly.entity_id
_entity_poly.type
_entity_poly.pdbx_seq_one_letter_code
_entity_poly.pdbx_strand_id
1 'polypeptide(L)'
;MDFGSRRSLRFVPAALAAGLLCSLGLQAQPVGGDPIAVSYAQTYRVPVSEAQRRMARVPAIAQLEQRLQRELPESFAGLYIEHQPAYRVVVRFTKTPKALLARYTKDPVFVAQLAPRPLELLRGAQEELAAQLSVSGVAFESGVDVKASQINLFVLDTAAAGKRLSGLMAVADYIKVQKVPALMTPTAIVGGNQVDGSTQRCTTGFNVFNATRELGVITAGHCDNALTYIGSPNATLAFQSEQNGGSLDLQWNKQSGGTAQEQSNQIKLVGGPQATMDITSETTSANLPLGTTVCKMGITTHYTCGEVADKNAQAMYAGSVGTYIRVHNANNQVMTAAGDSGGPVFGTTTAYGLVHGRGGTGTPTHNDLYFMPVDHFSAIGVTLLKEKFALTSIPNVSGPHNVSFQAQVFFQGVPKFPVQRKTKIVSCASGWTCSDYNGTYNTSSASPLTFNYKCNTSGSTPTSTFVWSTTLIGADGVATNAIQHTSTCTATTLAGAAKAGGEGGAPSITIEP
;
A
#
# COMPACT_ATOMS: atom_id res chain seq x y z
N MET A 1 47.05 37.32 47.60
CA MET A 1 46.33 38.29 46.75
C MET A 1 44.87 37.82 46.72
N ASP A 2 44.06 37.92 47.78
CA ASP A 2 43.58 39.09 48.55
C ASP A 2 42.99 40.15 47.61
N PHE A 3 41.72 40.59 47.63
CA PHE A 3 40.66 40.80 48.65
C PHE A 3 39.28 40.63 47.96
N GLY A 4 38.08 40.53 48.55
CA GLY A 4 37.50 40.67 49.89
C GLY A 4 35.96 40.56 49.69
N SER A 5 35.21 39.75 50.45
CA SER A 5 34.65 39.98 51.80
C SER A 5 33.32 40.75 51.86
N ARG A 6 32.42 40.22 52.72
CA ARG A 6 31.29 40.82 53.47
C ARG A 6 29.90 40.74 52.85
N ARG A 7 28.80 40.62 53.60
CA ARG A 7 28.45 40.16 54.97
C ARG A 7 26.91 40.09 54.99
N SER A 8 26.35 39.25 55.83
CA SER A 8 24.91 39.10 56.11
C SER A 8 24.38 40.06 57.19
N LEU A 9 23.09 40.46 57.07
CA LEU A 9 22.17 40.99 58.11
C LEU A 9 20.73 40.85 57.53
N ARG A 10 19.81 39.98 57.97
CA ARG A 10 19.02 39.80 59.21
C ARG A 10 17.85 40.80 59.45
N PHE A 11 16.64 40.21 59.52
CA PHE A 11 15.42 40.56 60.30
C PHE A 11 14.56 41.75 59.81
N VAL A 12 13.22 41.77 59.83
CA VAL A 12 12.12 41.07 60.58
C VAL A 12 10.78 41.28 59.80
N PRO A 13 9.66 40.58 60.12
CA PRO A 13 8.53 40.32 59.23
C PRO A 13 7.31 41.25 59.44
N ALA A 14 6.35 41.19 58.52
CA ALA A 14 4.97 41.67 58.74
C ALA A 14 3.98 40.65 58.17
N ALA A 15 2.98 40.36 59.00
CA ALA A 15 2.03 39.27 58.88
C ALA A 15 0.68 39.72 58.28
N LEU A 16 -0.19 38.72 58.12
CA LEU A 16 -1.65 38.76 57.97
C LEU A 16 -2.26 38.91 56.57
N ALA A 17 -2.57 37.72 56.03
CA ALA A 17 -3.94 37.18 55.94
C ALA A 17 -4.90 37.63 54.82
N ALA A 18 -5.62 36.60 54.38
CA ALA A 18 -6.96 36.58 53.79
C ALA A 18 -7.04 36.52 52.26
N GLY A 19 -7.69 35.44 51.79
CA GLY A 19 -8.28 35.37 50.46
C GLY A 19 -7.89 34.15 49.64
N LEU A 20 -8.14 32.93 50.14
CA LEU A 20 -8.32 31.77 49.25
C LEU A 20 -9.60 32.02 48.44
N LEU A 21 -9.48 32.71 47.31
CA LEU A 21 -10.47 32.68 46.24
C LEU A 21 -10.09 31.53 45.34
N CYS A 22 -10.84 30.44 45.51
CA CYS A 22 -10.86 29.27 44.64
C CYS A 22 -11.31 29.72 43.25
N SER A 23 -10.39 30.23 42.43
CA SER A 23 -10.62 30.39 41.00
C SER A 23 -10.61 29.00 40.39
N LEU A 24 -11.81 28.46 40.23
CA LEU A 24 -12.15 27.41 39.27
C LEU A 24 -11.45 27.74 37.95
N GLY A 25 -10.28 27.14 37.74
CA GLY A 25 -9.75 26.96 36.42
C GLY A 25 -10.75 26.09 35.69
N LEU A 26 -11.60 26.71 34.88
CA LEU A 26 -12.20 26.04 33.74
C LEU A 26 -11.03 25.49 32.91
N GLN A 27 -10.61 24.27 33.20
CA GLN A 27 -9.95 23.43 32.23
C GLN A 27 -10.98 23.24 31.12
N ALA A 28 -10.88 24.06 30.08
CA ALA A 28 -11.56 23.79 28.83
C ALA A 28 -11.14 22.37 28.42
N GLN A 29 -12.09 21.44 28.51
CA GLN A 29 -11.95 20.10 27.96
C GLN A 29 -11.48 20.22 26.50
N PRO A 30 -10.61 19.33 25.99
CA PRO A 30 -10.37 19.27 24.56
C PRO A 30 -11.72 18.90 23.93
N VAL A 31 -12.38 19.87 23.32
CA VAL A 31 -13.66 19.66 22.63
C VAL A 31 -13.43 18.56 21.62
N GLY A 32 -14.19 17.47 21.76
CA GLY A 32 -14.30 16.38 20.78
C GLY A 32 -14.82 16.92 19.46
N GLY A 33 -13.94 17.56 18.69
CA GLY A 33 -14.18 18.01 17.33
C GLY A 33 -13.68 16.98 16.33
N ASP A 34 -14.33 16.94 15.17
CA ASP A 34 -13.87 16.18 14.00
C ASP A 34 -12.36 16.43 13.78
N PRO A 35 -11.50 15.39 13.87
CA PRO A 35 -10.05 15.56 13.76
C PRO A 35 -9.63 16.16 12.42
N ILE A 36 -10.42 15.96 11.36
CA ILE A 36 -10.17 16.55 10.04
C ILE A 36 -10.43 18.08 10.09
N ALA A 37 -11.49 18.51 10.77
CA ALA A 37 -11.79 19.93 10.94
C ALA A 37 -10.74 20.66 11.78
N VAL A 38 -10.19 20.01 12.81
CA VAL A 38 -9.07 20.55 13.61
C VAL A 38 -7.82 20.72 12.75
N SER A 39 -7.46 19.72 11.94
CA SER A 39 -6.31 19.79 11.03
C SER A 39 -6.47 20.89 9.97
N TYR A 40 -7.66 20.99 9.38
CA TYR A 40 -7.98 22.03 8.41
C TYR A 40 -7.85 23.43 9.04
N ALA A 41 -8.41 23.62 10.24
CA ALA A 41 -8.36 24.87 10.99
C ALA A 41 -6.93 25.34 11.25
N GLN A 42 -6.05 24.42 11.65
CA GLN A 42 -4.62 24.70 11.86
C GLN A 42 -3.91 25.08 10.55
N THR A 43 -4.16 24.31 9.48
CA THR A 43 -3.52 24.51 8.16
C THR A 43 -3.84 25.88 7.57
N TYR A 44 -5.12 26.23 7.52
CA TYR A 44 -5.57 27.47 6.89
C TYR A 44 -5.71 28.64 7.87
N ARG A 45 -5.37 28.43 9.15
CA ARG A 45 -5.46 29.40 10.24
C ARG A 45 -6.86 30.02 10.36
N VAL A 46 -7.88 29.17 10.41
CA VAL A 46 -9.29 29.55 10.60
C VAL A 46 -9.87 28.88 11.85
N PRO A 47 -10.96 29.40 12.45
CA PRO A 47 -11.64 28.70 13.54
C PRO A 47 -12.15 27.31 13.12
N VAL A 48 -12.19 26.35 14.05
CA VAL A 48 -12.70 24.98 13.78
C VAL A 48 -14.14 25.00 13.25
N SER A 49 -14.98 25.92 13.74
CA SER A 49 -16.34 26.09 13.23
C SER A 49 -16.40 26.56 11.76
N GLU A 50 -15.42 27.35 11.32
CA GLU A 50 -15.29 27.74 9.91
C GLU A 50 -14.80 26.57 9.05
N ALA A 51 -13.85 25.78 9.56
CA ALA A 51 -13.40 24.55 8.90
C ALA A 51 -14.57 23.59 8.65
N GLN A 52 -15.38 23.32 9.67
CA GLN A 52 -16.58 22.48 9.57
C GLN A 52 -17.58 23.02 8.54
N ARG A 53 -17.84 24.35 8.53
CA ARG A 53 -18.72 24.97 7.54
C ARG A 53 -18.21 24.80 6.10
N ARG A 54 -16.91 24.97 5.86
CA ARG A 54 -16.31 24.80 4.53
C ARG A 54 -16.37 23.33 4.08
N MET A 55 -16.10 22.40 5.00
CA MET A 55 -16.16 20.96 4.73
C MET A 55 -17.59 20.49 4.42
N ALA A 56 -18.58 20.98 5.16
CA ALA A 56 -20.00 20.65 4.94
C ALA A 56 -20.51 21.07 3.54
N ARG A 57 -19.82 21.99 2.85
CA ARG A 57 -20.16 22.43 1.48
C ARG A 57 -19.61 21.50 0.39
N VAL A 58 -18.60 20.68 0.69
CA VAL A 58 -17.89 19.87 -0.31
C VAL A 58 -18.83 18.94 -1.11
N PRO A 59 -19.81 18.24 -0.50
CA PRO A 59 -20.74 17.41 -1.27
C PRO A 59 -21.55 18.20 -2.32
N ALA A 60 -22.04 19.40 -1.96
CA ALA A 60 -22.80 20.25 -2.88
C ALA A 60 -21.91 20.81 -4.01
N ILE A 61 -20.65 21.15 -3.71
CA ILE A 61 -19.66 21.57 -4.70
C ILE A 61 -19.39 20.44 -5.70
N ALA A 62 -19.18 19.20 -5.21
CA ALA A 62 -18.96 18.04 -6.06
C ALA A 62 -20.17 17.72 -6.95
N GLN A 63 -21.40 17.82 -6.42
CA GLN A 63 -22.63 17.66 -7.21
C GLN A 63 -22.77 18.72 -8.31
N LEU A 64 -22.36 19.97 -8.03
CA LEU A 64 -22.34 21.02 -9.06
C LEU A 64 -21.31 20.72 -10.14
N GLU A 65 -20.09 20.33 -9.76
CA GLU A 65 -19.04 19.95 -10.72
C GLU A 65 -19.50 18.83 -11.66
N GLN A 66 -20.07 17.75 -11.11
CA GLN A 66 -20.60 16.63 -11.90
C GLN A 66 -21.70 17.06 -12.88
N ARG A 67 -22.61 17.96 -12.46
CA ARG A 67 -23.65 18.49 -13.35
C ARG A 67 -23.07 19.35 -14.47
N LEU A 68 -22.17 20.27 -14.14
CA LEU A 68 -21.53 21.15 -15.12
C LEU A 68 -20.73 20.34 -16.15
N GLN A 69 -20.02 19.31 -15.71
CA GLN A 69 -19.29 18.43 -16.62
C GLN A 69 -20.23 17.67 -17.57
N ARG A 70 -21.38 17.21 -17.08
CA ARG A 70 -22.37 16.47 -17.88
C ARG A 70 -23.13 17.36 -18.87
N GLU A 71 -23.53 18.54 -18.43
CA GLU A 71 -24.43 19.41 -19.20
C GLU A 71 -23.68 20.41 -20.09
N LEU A 72 -22.44 20.76 -19.75
CA LEU A 72 -21.64 21.75 -20.48
C LEU A 72 -20.23 21.22 -20.85
N PRO A 73 -20.05 20.02 -21.40
CA PRO A 73 -18.72 19.43 -21.66
C PRO A 73 -17.84 20.30 -22.58
N GLU A 74 -18.45 20.99 -23.53
CA GLU A 74 -17.76 21.88 -24.50
C GLU A 74 -17.28 23.20 -23.89
N SER A 75 -17.84 23.58 -22.74
CA SER A 75 -17.56 24.88 -22.13
C SER A 75 -16.96 24.77 -20.74
N PHE A 76 -17.27 23.75 -19.96
CA PHE A 76 -16.77 23.59 -18.61
C PHE A 76 -15.28 23.26 -18.63
N ALA A 77 -14.49 24.05 -17.91
CA ALA A 77 -13.03 23.99 -17.89
C ALA A 77 -12.47 23.60 -16.52
N GLY A 78 -13.32 23.02 -15.66
CA GLY A 78 -12.98 22.51 -14.34
C GLY A 78 -13.42 23.42 -13.20
N LEU A 79 -13.46 22.83 -12.01
CA LEU A 79 -13.83 23.46 -10.75
C LEU A 79 -12.74 23.18 -9.72
N TYR A 80 -12.46 24.16 -8.86
CA TYR A 80 -11.55 23.96 -7.75
C TYR A 80 -11.84 24.90 -6.58
N ILE A 81 -11.40 24.52 -5.38
CA ILE A 81 -11.57 25.32 -4.17
C ILE A 81 -10.28 26.10 -3.91
N GLU A 82 -10.41 27.40 -3.66
CA GLU A 82 -9.35 28.23 -3.12
C GLU A 82 -9.65 28.51 -1.65
N HIS A 83 -8.71 28.16 -0.78
CA HIS A 83 -8.85 28.36 0.66
C HIS A 83 -8.24 29.68 1.15
N GLN A 84 -7.31 30.23 0.38
CA GLN A 84 -6.60 31.50 0.63
C GLN A 84 -6.35 32.21 -0.71
N PRO A 85 -6.21 33.55 -0.72
CA PRO A 85 -6.33 34.47 0.43
C PRO A 85 -7.78 34.62 0.93
N ALA A 86 -8.77 34.29 0.12
CA ALA A 86 -10.19 34.23 0.49
C ALA A 86 -10.79 32.88 0.08
N TYR A 87 -11.73 32.37 0.87
CA TYR A 87 -12.43 31.13 0.53
C TYR A 87 -13.40 31.34 -0.63
N ARG A 88 -13.17 30.65 -1.74
CA ARG A 88 -14.06 30.67 -2.91
C ARG A 88 -13.97 29.35 -3.68
N VAL A 89 -15.02 29.04 -4.42
CA VAL A 89 -15.10 27.91 -5.34
C VAL A 89 -15.01 28.48 -6.75
N VAL A 90 -13.88 28.27 -7.42
CA VAL A 90 -13.68 28.78 -8.77
C VAL A 90 -14.26 27.78 -9.77
N VAL A 91 -15.13 28.27 -10.65
CA VAL A 91 -15.74 27.49 -11.73
C VAL A 91 -15.31 28.09 -13.05
N ARG A 92 -14.58 27.32 -13.85
CA ARG A 92 -13.98 27.82 -15.08
C ARG A 92 -14.82 27.43 -16.30
N PHE A 93 -14.93 28.34 -17.25
CA PHE A 93 -15.57 28.08 -18.54
C PHE A 93 -14.78 28.69 -19.70
N THR A 94 -14.95 28.14 -20.89
CA THR A 94 -14.32 28.67 -22.12
C THR A 94 -15.02 29.91 -22.69
N LYS A 95 -16.31 30.09 -22.39
CA LYS A 95 -17.12 31.22 -22.86
C LYS A 95 -18.10 31.65 -21.79
N THR A 96 -18.40 32.96 -21.75
CA THR A 96 -19.47 33.57 -20.92
C THR A 96 -19.60 33.03 -19.48
N PRO A 97 -18.49 32.93 -18.71
CA PRO A 97 -18.43 32.13 -17.48
C PRO A 97 -19.45 32.58 -16.41
N LYS A 98 -19.67 33.89 -16.25
CA LYS A 98 -20.65 34.44 -15.30
C LYS A 98 -22.10 34.05 -15.67
N ALA A 99 -22.44 34.13 -16.96
CA ALA A 99 -23.78 33.82 -17.43
C ALA A 99 -24.09 32.32 -17.36
N LEU A 100 -23.08 31.47 -17.61
CA LEU A 100 -23.22 30.02 -17.45
C LEU A 100 -23.38 29.64 -15.97
N LEU A 101 -22.51 30.13 -15.08
CA LEU A 101 -22.58 29.80 -13.66
C LEU A 101 -23.90 30.22 -13.01
N ALA A 102 -24.44 31.39 -13.38
CA ALA A 102 -25.69 31.93 -12.85
C ALA A 102 -26.92 31.03 -13.11
N ARG A 103 -26.85 30.11 -14.08
CA ARG A 103 -27.91 29.11 -14.35
C ARG A 103 -27.97 28.01 -13.28
N TYR A 104 -26.86 27.79 -12.57
CA TYR A 104 -26.70 26.68 -11.63
C TYR A 104 -26.66 27.11 -10.18
N THR A 105 -26.14 28.31 -9.89
CA THR A 105 -26.05 28.81 -8.51
C THR A 105 -26.02 30.33 -8.48
N LYS A 106 -26.55 30.89 -7.38
CA LYS A 106 -26.45 32.31 -7.02
C LYS A 106 -25.58 32.53 -5.77
N ASP A 107 -24.99 31.48 -5.22
CA ASP A 107 -24.16 31.57 -4.02
C ASP A 107 -22.85 32.31 -4.37
N PRO A 108 -22.56 33.45 -3.72
CA PRO A 108 -21.39 34.29 -4.03
C PRO A 108 -20.06 33.62 -3.73
N VAL A 109 -20.04 32.49 -3.01
CA VAL A 109 -18.82 31.71 -2.82
C VAL A 109 -18.32 31.11 -4.15
N PHE A 110 -19.22 30.90 -5.12
CA PHE A 110 -18.85 30.40 -6.45
C PHE A 110 -18.46 31.57 -7.36
N VAL A 111 -17.23 31.51 -7.89
CA VAL A 111 -16.67 32.55 -8.74
C VAL A 111 -16.39 31.98 -10.13
N ALA A 112 -17.06 32.55 -11.11
CA ALA A 112 -16.90 32.20 -12.52
C ALA A 112 -15.60 32.81 -13.11
N GLN A 113 -14.78 32.00 -13.78
CA GLN A 113 -13.56 32.45 -14.46
C GLN A 113 -13.49 31.93 -15.91
N LEU A 114 -12.78 32.68 -16.76
CA LEU A 114 -12.48 32.26 -18.12
C LEU A 114 -11.29 31.28 -18.14
N ALA A 115 -11.35 30.30 -19.04
CA ALA A 115 -10.28 29.37 -19.33
C ALA A 115 -10.09 29.23 -20.85
N PRO A 116 -8.88 28.95 -21.33
CA PRO A 116 -8.61 28.83 -22.75
C PRO A 116 -9.25 27.59 -23.41
N ARG A 117 -9.56 26.54 -22.63
CA ARG A 117 -9.99 25.25 -23.18
C ARG A 117 -10.83 24.45 -22.18
N PRO A 118 -11.73 23.56 -22.67
CA PRO A 118 -12.59 22.77 -21.81
C PRO A 118 -11.80 21.64 -21.14
N LEU A 119 -12.32 21.13 -20.03
CA LEU A 119 -11.68 20.06 -19.25
C LEU A 119 -11.62 18.75 -20.04
N GLU A 120 -12.65 18.44 -20.83
CA GLU A 120 -12.70 17.23 -21.64
C GLU A 120 -11.64 17.23 -22.74
N LEU A 121 -11.28 18.39 -23.30
CA LEU A 121 -10.16 18.50 -24.24
C LEU A 121 -8.81 18.19 -23.56
N LEU A 122 -8.62 18.63 -22.32
CA LEU A 122 -7.42 18.28 -21.55
C LEU A 122 -7.35 16.78 -21.25
N ARG A 123 -8.48 16.16 -20.88
CA ARG A 123 -8.55 14.72 -20.60
C ARG A 123 -8.29 13.88 -21.86
N GLY A 124 -8.94 14.21 -22.97
CA GLY A 124 -8.70 13.51 -24.24
C GLY A 124 -7.24 13.62 -24.71
N ALA A 125 -6.62 14.79 -24.58
CA ALA A 125 -5.19 14.94 -24.89
C ALA A 125 -4.28 14.17 -23.91
N GLN A 126 -4.66 14.04 -22.65
CA GLN A 126 -3.93 13.24 -21.67
C GLN A 126 -4.02 11.73 -21.99
N GLU A 127 -5.18 11.24 -22.40
CA GLU A 127 -5.40 9.85 -22.81
C GLU A 127 -4.60 9.50 -24.09
N GLU A 128 -4.61 10.38 -25.09
CA GLU A 128 -3.83 10.21 -26.32
C GLU A 128 -2.32 10.19 -26.03
N LEU A 129 -1.84 11.12 -25.20
CA LEU A 129 -0.45 11.14 -24.72
C LEU A 129 -0.08 9.81 -24.05
N ALA A 130 -0.96 9.31 -23.17
CA ALA A 130 -0.72 8.07 -22.43
C ALA A 130 -0.62 6.86 -23.38
N ALA A 131 -1.50 6.78 -24.38
CA ALA A 131 -1.47 5.72 -25.38
C ALA A 131 -0.16 5.72 -26.18
N GLN A 132 0.29 6.89 -26.69
CA GLN A 132 1.51 7.00 -27.49
C GLN A 132 2.79 6.65 -26.70
N LEU A 133 2.90 7.10 -25.45
CA LEU A 133 4.05 6.80 -24.60
C LEU A 133 4.09 5.33 -24.18
N SER A 134 2.93 4.75 -23.84
CA SER A 134 2.81 3.35 -23.43
C SER A 134 3.26 2.38 -24.52
N VAL A 135 2.79 2.56 -25.76
CA VAL A 135 3.21 1.75 -26.93
C VAL A 135 4.72 1.86 -27.18
N SER A 136 5.33 2.97 -26.77
CA SER A 136 6.74 3.25 -26.99
C SER A 136 7.64 2.84 -25.81
N GLY A 137 7.09 2.24 -24.75
CA GLY A 137 7.82 1.85 -23.54
C GLY A 137 8.41 3.03 -22.75
N VAL A 138 7.91 4.26 -22.96
CA VAL A 138 8.38 5.44 -22.23
C VAL A 138 7.61 5.52 -20.91
N ALA A 139 8.31 5.39 -19.78
CA ALA A 139 7.72 5.58 -18.46
C ALA A 139 7.40 7.06 -18.19
N PHE A 140 6.23 7.34 -17.62
CA PHE A 140 5.77 8.70 -17.37
C PHE A 140 4.78 8.80 -16.21
N GLU A 141 4.59 10.02 -15.72
CA GLU A 141 3.42 10.46 -14.95
C GLU A 141 2.76 11.63 -15.66
N SER A 142 1.45 11.79 -15.51
CA SER A 142 0.78 12.97 -16.02
C SER A 142 -0.35 13.45 -15.10
N GLY A 143 -0.61 14.76 -15.11
CA GLY A 143 -1.72 15.36 -14.39
C GLY A 143 -2.29 16.56 -15.11
N VAL A 144 -3.62 16.73 -15.04
CA VAL A 144 -4.31 17.92 -15.55
C VAL A 144 -4.27 19.01 -14.48
N ASP A 145 -3.63 20.13 -14.82
CA ASP A 145 -3.67 21.34 -14.01
C ASP A 145 -4.86 22.19 -14.45
N VAL A 146 -5.95 22.06 -13.70
CA VAL A 146 -7.19 22.81 -13.92
C VAL A 146 -6.98 24.33 -13.75
N LYS A 147 -6.03 24.79 -12.94
CA LYS A 147 -5.81 26.23 -12.71
C LYS A 147 -5.04 26.87 -13.86
N ALA A 148 -4.05 26.17 -14.40
CA ALA A 148 -3.28 26.64 -15.55
C ALA A 148 -3.88 26.22 -16.91
N SER A 149 -4.90 25.35 -16.92
CA SER A 149 -5.49 24.75 -18.13
C SER A 149 -4.43 24.07 -19.01
N GLN A 150 -3.63 23.20 -18.40
CA GLN A 150 -2.50 22.50 -19.03
C GLN A 150 -2.37 21.07 -18.51
N ILE A 151 -1.58 20.25 -19.20
CA ILE A 151 -1.19 18.91 -18.79
C ILE A 151 0.28 18.97 -18.37
N ASN A 152 0.59 18.58 -17.14
CA ASN A 152 1.97 18.37 -16.72
C ASN A 152 2.34 16.91 -17.01
N LEU A 153 3.39 16.69 -17.80
CA LEU A 153 3.96 15.38 -18.13
C LEU A 153 5.35 15.28 -17.48
N PHE A 154 5.53 14.31 -16.59
CA PHE A 154 6.82 14.05 -15.95
C PHE A 154 7.44 12.80 -16.55
N VAL A 155 8.71 12.88 -16.97
CA VAL A 155 9.43 11.77 -17.62
C VAL A 155 10.88 11.72 -17.16
N LEU A 156 11.49 10.53 -17.23
CA LEU A 156 12.92 10.34 -16.95
C LEU A 156 13.81 10.86 -18.09
N ASP A 157 13.33 10.70 -19.33
CA ASP A 157 14.01 11.14 -20.56
C ASP A 157 13.06 11.98 -21.42
N THR A 158 13.31 13.28 -21.46
CA THR A 158 12.54 14.25 -22.26
C THR A 158 12.78 14.09 -23.76
N ALA A 159 13.93 13.58 -24.18
CA ALA A 159 14.24 13.37 -25.60
C ALA A 159 13.45 12.19 -26.16
N ALA A 160 13.40 11.08 -25.41
CA ALA A 160 12.56 9.92 -25.76
C ALA A 160 11.08 10.31 -25.84
N ALA A 161 10.57 11.00 -24.82
CA ALA A 161 9.19 11.47 -24.79
C ALA A 161 8.89 12.45 -25.94
N GLY A 162 9.76 13.44 -26.16
CA GLY A 162 9.58 14.45 -27.21
C GLY A 162 9.57 13.86 -28.62
N LYS A 163 10.40 12.85 -28.89
CA LYS A 163 10.39 12.13 -30.18
C LYS A 163 9.03 11.47 -30.42
N ARG A 164 8.47 10.82 -29.40
CA ARG A 164 7.18 10.10 -29.49
C ARG A 164 5.99 11.05 -29.59
N LEU A 165 6.01 12.13 -28.82
CA LEU A 165 4.90 13.07 -28.74
C LEU A 165 4.99 14.25 -29.73
N SER A 166 5.98 14.27 -30.62
CA SER A 166 6.24 15.40 -31.53
C SER A 166 4.99 15.89 -32.27
N GLY A 167 4.18 14.99 -32.83
CA GLY A 167 2.93 15.33 -33.51
C GLY A 167 1.87 15.91 -32.57
N LEU A 168 1.70 15.32 -31.39
CA LEU A 168 0.74 15.80 -30.38
C LEU A 168 1.16 17.17 -29.82
N MET A 169 2.44 17.35 -29.51
CA MET A 169 2.99 18.60 -28.96
C MET A 169 2.93 19.77 -29.96
N ALA A 170 2.89 19.49 -31.27
CA ALA A 170 2.74 20.53 -32.29
C ALA A 170 1.37 21.22 -32.24
N VAL A 171 0.32 20.51 -31.79
CA VAL A 171 -1.05 21.02 -31.70
C VAL A 171 -1.51 21.23 -30.25
N ALA A 172 -0.79 20.66 -29.28
CA ALA A 172 -1.09 20.74 -27.85
C ALA A 172 0.04 21.44 -27.08
N ASP A 173 0.19 22.75 -27.31
CA ASP A 173 1.16 23.64 -26.63
C ASP A 173 1.02 23.71 -25.09
N TYR A 174 -0.10 23.18 -24.60
CA TYR A 174 -0.51 23.05 -23.21
C TYR A 174 -0.03 21.76 -22.55
N ILE A 175 0.77 20.94 -23.23
CA ILE A 175 1.49 19.83 -22.61
C ILE A 175 2.86 20.33 -22.17
N LYS A 176 3.10 20.34 -20.86
CA LYS A 176 4.38 20.75 -20.25
C LYS A 176 5.17 19.54 -19.83
N VAL A 177 6.20 19.23 -20.61
CA VAL A 177 7.12 18.11 -20.34
C VAL A 177 8.17 18.56 -19.33
N GLN A 178 8.32 17.79 -18.26
CA GLN A 178 9.25 18.05 -17.16
C GLN A 178 10.13 16.83 -16.96
N LYS A 179 11.44 17.04 -16.95
CA LYS A 179 12.38 15.98 -16.57
C LYS A 179 12.35 15.82 -15.06
N VAL A 180 12.11 14.60 -14.59
CA VAL A 180 12.18 14.26 -13.17
C VAL A 180 13.25 13.21 -12.92
N PRO A 181 13.90 13.22 -11.74
CA PRO A 181 14.93 12.25 -11.42
C PRO A 181 14.35 10.84 -11.16
N ALA A 182 13.07 10.75 -10.80
CA ALA A 182 12.34 9.51 -10.55
C ALA A 182 10.84 9.74 -10.77
N LEU A 183 10.11 8.65 -11.04
CA LEU A 183 8.65 8.62 -11.09
C LEU A 183 8.09 8.00 -9.80
N MET A 184 6.76 7.99 -9.65
CA MET A 184 6.02 7.43 -8.54
C MET A 184 6.41 5.97 -8.38
N THR A 185 6.87 5.64 -7.18
CA THR A 185 7.19 4.27 -6.81
C THR A 185 6.11 3.77 -5.86
N PRO A 186 5.53 2.59 -6.09
CA PRO A 186 4.81 1.87 -5.04
C PRO A 186 5.71 1.78 -3.80
N THR A 187 5.17 2.01 -2.61
CA THR A 187 5.97 2.00 -1.38
C THR A 187 6.23 0.58 -0.85
N ALA A 188 5.72 -0.45 -1.54
CA ALA A 188 5.90 -1.85 -1.20
C ALA A 188 7.38 -2.28 -1.20
N ILE A 189 7.72 -3.20 -0.30
CA ILE A 189 8.96 -3.96 -0.38
C ILE A 189 8.69 -5.13 -1.32
N VAL A 190 9.36 -5.14 -2.47
CA VAL A 190 9.29 -6.20 -3.49
C VAL A 190 10.69 -6.71 -3.82
N GLY A 191 10.75 -7.89 -4.43
CA GLY A 191 11.98 -8.44 -4.98
C GLY A 191 12.53 -7.63 -6.16
N GLY A 192 13.80 -7.80 -6.50
CA GLY A 192 14.46 -7.08 -7.61
C GLY A 192 14.89 -5.63 -7.31
N ASN A 193 14.74 -5.15 -6.08
CA ASN A 193 15.17 -3.82 -5.66
C ASN A 193 16.57 -3.82 -5.02
N GLN A 194 17.17 -2.63 -4.95
CA GLN A 194 18.46 -2.44 -4.28
C GLN A 194 18.33 -2.48 -2.77
N VAL A 195 19.30 -3.13 -2.13
CA VAL A 195 19.56 -3.03 -0.69
C VAL A 195 21.00 -2.59 -0.46
N ASP A 196 21.16 -1.57 0.37
CA ASP A 196 22.46 -0.99 0.70
C ASP A 196 22.91 -1.50 2.07
N GLY A 197 24.07 -2.13 2.09
CA GLY A 197 24.86 -2.41 3.27
C GLY A 197 25.98 -1.39 3.47
N SER A 198 26.80 -1.59 4.50
CA SER A 198 27.96 -0.74 4.79
C SER A 198 29.16 -1.01 3.88
N THR A 199 29.29 -2.23 3.35
CA THR A 199 30.42 -2.70 2.54
C THR A 199 30.03 -2.89 1.09
N GLN A 200 28.80 -3.29 0.83
CA GLN A 200 28.34 -3.62 -0.52
C GLN A 200 26.87 -3.27 -0.75
N ARG A 201 26.51 -3.20 -2.04
CA ARG A 201 25.13 -3.11 -2.50
C ARG A 201 24.73 -4.46 -3.04
N CYS A 202 23.51 -4.86 -2.78
CA CYS A 202 22.93 -6.12 -3.26
C CYS A 202 21.54 -5.87 -3.86
N THR A 203 20.95 -6.93 -4.39
CA THR A 203 19.58 -6.95 -4.88
C THR A 203 18.73 -7.86 -3.99
N THR A 204 17.54 -7.41 -3.59
CA THR A 204 16.56 -8.28 -2.93
C THR A 204 16.09 -9.37 -3.89
N GLY A 205 15.93 -10.60 -3.40
CA GLY A 205 15.42 -11.73 -4.15
C GLY A 205 13.90 -11.71 -4.26
N PHE A 206 13.24 -12.37 -3.30
CA PHE A 206 11.79 -12.49 -3.21
C PHE A 206 11.29 -12.15 -1.80
N ASN A 207 10.03 -11.79 -1.67
CA ASN A 207 9.39 -11.82 -0.36
C ASN A 207 9.15 -13.26 0.08
N VAL A 208 9.38 -13.51 1.36
CA VAL A 208 9.29 -14.82 2.00
C VAL A 208 8.57 -14.69 3.33
N PHE A 209 8.21 -15.82 3.93
CA PHE A 209 7.70 -15.88 5.28
C PHE A 209 8.27 -17.09 6.02
N ASN A 210 8.38 -16.99 7.34
CA ASN A 210 8.85 -18.08 8.20
C ASN A 210 7.70 -18.98 8.70
N ALA A 211 8.03 -19.99 9.50
CA ALA A 211 7.04 -20.90 10.10
C ALA A 211 5.97 -20.22 10.97
N THR A 212 6.25 -19.05 11.54
CA THR A 212 5.29 -18.24 12.31
C THR A 212 4.50 -17.24 11.45
N ARG A 213 4.65 -17.33 10.11
CA ARG A 213 4.02 -16.47 9.10
C ARG A 213 4.39 -14.99 9.20
N GLU A 214 5.59 -14.70 9.69
CA GLU A 214 6.14 -13.35 9.63
C GLU A 214 6.79 -13.10 8.27
N LEU A 215 6.41 -11.99 7.64
CA LEU A 215 6.92 -11.59 6.33
C LEU A 215 8.34 -11.03 6.43
N GLY A 216 9.14 -11.29 5.40
CA GLY A 216 10.48 -10.76 5.20
C GLY A 216 10.87 -10.80 3.73
N VAL A 217 12.10 -10.40 3.44
CA VAL A 217 12.70 -10.44 2.11
C VAL A 217 14.00 -11.22 2.17
N ILE A 218 14.23 -12.06 1.16
CA ILE A 218 15.45 -12.86 1.03
C ILE A 218 16.46 -12.16 0.12
N THR A 219 17.75 -12.36 0.36
CA THR A 219 18.88 -11.90 -0.47
C THR A 219 20.05 -12.88 -0.34
N ALA A 220 21.18 -12.63 -0.98
CA ALA A 220 22.37 -13.46 -0.86
C ALA A 220 22.99 -13.36 0.54
N GLY A 221 23.55 -14.47 1.03
CA GLY A 221 24.13 -14.61 2.36
C GLY A 221 25.37 -13.75 2.55
N HIS A 222 26.18 -13.57 1.51
CA HIS A 222 27.34 -12.67 1.56
C HIS A 222 27.02 -11.17 1.48
N CYS A 223 25.74 -10.78 1.39
CA CYS A 223 25.38 -9.38 1.58
C CYS A 223 25.56 -8.99 3.05
N ASP A 224 25.67 -7.69 3.33
CA ASP A 224 25.73 -7.23 4.72
C ASP A 224 24.41 -7.57 5.44
N ASN A 225 24.49 -7.87 6.74
CA ASN A 225 23.31 -8.26 7.52
C ASN A 225 22.41 -7.06 7.89
N ALA A 226 23.01 -5.88 8.01
CA ALA A 226 22.29 -4.63 8.22
C ALA A 226 22.04 -3.97 6.86
N LEU A 227 20.78 -3.97 6.42
CA LEU A 227 20.41 -3.52 5.08
C LEU A 227 19.41 -2.37 5.12
N THR A 228 19.60 -1.41 4.21
CA THR A 228 18.62 -0.36 3.90
C THR A 228 17.98 -0.65 2.55
N TYR A 229 16.66 -0.77 2.51
CA TYR A 229 15.92 -1.00 1.28
C TYR A 229 15.77 0.29 0.48
N ILE A 230 16.19 0.26 -0.78
CA ILE A 230 16.07 1.39 -1.70
C ILE A 230 14.83 1.20 -2.58
N GLY A 231 13.88 2.11 -2.44
CA GLY A 231 12.57 2.05 -3.10
C GLY A 231 11.39 2.38 -2.19
N SER A 232 11.62 2.53 -0.88
CA SER A 232 10.62 2.99 0.08
C SER A 232 11.26 3.91 1.13
N PRO A 233 10.60 4.99 1.59
CA PRO A 233 11.21 5.94 2.52
C PRO A 233 11.62 5.29 3.85
N ASN A 234 12.92 5.25 4.13
CA ASN A 234 13.51 4.81 5.40
C ASN A 234 13.20 3.36 5.82
N ALA A 235 12.91 2.47 4.86
CA ALA A 235 12.72 1.06 5.16
C ALA A 235 14.07 0.40 5.47
N THR A 236 14.33 0.14 6.76
CA THR A 236 15.48 -0.68 7.19
C THR A 236 15.05 -2.14 7.34
N LEU A 237 15.97 -3.04 7.04
CA LEU A 237 15.75 -4.49 7.12
C LEU A 237 16.68 -5.08 8.20
N ALA A 238 16.08 -5.64 9.24
CA ALA A 238 16.79 -6.35 10.31
C ALA A 238 17.05 -7.80 9.91
N PHE A 239 18.32 -8.19 9.95
CA PHE A 239 18.78 -9.57 9.87
C PHE A 239 17.98 -10.53 10.74
N GLN A 240 17.70 -11.72 10.20
CA GLN A 240 17.07 -12.82 10.94
C GLN A 240 17.95 -14.08 10.95
N SER A 241 18.39 -14.55 9.79
CA SER A 241 19.21 -15.76 9.65
C SER A 241 19.92 -15.78 8.29
N GLU A 242 21.08 -16.46 8.24
CA GLU A 242 21.86 -16.69 7.01
C GLU A 242 22.42 -18.11 6.95
N GLN A 243 22.78 -18.51 5.74
CA GLN A 243 23.79 -19.52 5.44
C GLN A 243 24.70 -18.96 4.34
N ASN A 244 26.01 -18.96 4.58
CA ASN A 244 27.01 -18.36 3.69
C ASN A 244 28.23 -19.27 3.58
N GLY A 245 28.11 -20.34 2.79
CA GLY A 245 29.20 -21.24 2.47
C GLY A 245 28.77 -22.51 1.72
N GLY A 246 29.70 -23.08 0.97
CA GLY A 246 29.42 -24.24 0.12
C GLY A 246 28.35 -23.91 -0.91
N SER A 247 27.27 -24.69 -0.97
CA SER A 247 26.14 -24.47 -1.90
C SER A 247 25.10 -23.46 -1.39
N LEU A 248 25.29 -22.88 -0.20
CA LEU A 248 24.33 -21.99 0.44
C LEU A 248 24.88 -20.56 0.44
N ASP A 249 24.12 -19.63 -0.12
CA ASP A 249 24.42 -18.20 -0.15
C ASP A 249 23.12 -17.42 -0.09
N LEU A 250 22.52 -17.40 1.11
CA LEU A 250 21.22 -16.78 1.35
C LEU A 250 21.12 -16.22 2.77
N GLN A 251 20.44 -15.10 2.90
CA GLN A 251 19.97 -14.57 4.17
C GLN A 251 18.57 -14.00 4.00
N TRP A 252 17.85 -13.84 5.11
CA TRP A 252 16.59 -13.11 5.09
C TRP A 252 16.51 -12.07 6.19
N ASN A 253 15.77 -11.01 5.89
CA ASN A 253 15.66 -9.83 6.74
C ASN A 253 14.18 -9.41 6.83
N LYS A 254 13.79 -8.90 7.99
CA LYS A 254 12.44 -8.35 8.22
C LYS A 254 12.50 -6.84 8.21
N GLN A 255 11.44 -6.20 7.72
CA GLN A 255 11.31 -4.76 7.89
C GLN A 255 11.32 -4.41 9.40
N SER A 256 12.24 -3.53 9.80
CA SER A 256 12.43 -3.10 11.19
C SER A 256 12.22 -1.60 11.41
N GLY A 257 12.30 -0.79 10.34
CA GLY A 257 12.18 0.65 10.41
C GLY A 257 11.36 1.23 9.26
N GLY A 258 11.00 2.50 9.41
CA GLY A 258 10.09 3.21 8.51
C GLY A 258 8.62 2.84 8.74
N THR A 259 7.73 3.43 7.94
CA THR A 259 6.31 3.03 7.91
C THR A 259 6.20 1.60 7.41
N ALA A 260 5.33 0.79 8.02
CA ALA A 260 5.09 -0.57 7.55
C ALA A 260 4.70 -0.56 6.06
N GLN A 261 5.40 -1.35 5.26
CA GLN A 261 5.17 -1.44 3.82
C GLN A 261 4.52 -2.77 3.47
N GLU A 262 3.70 -2.75 2.41
CA GLU A 262 3.21 -3.96 1.77
C GLU A 262 4.40 -4.84 1.35
N GLN A 263 4.27 -6.14 1.60
CA GLN A 263 5.15 -7.15 1.03
C GLN A 263 4.32 -8.07 0.15
N SER A 264 4.41 -7.85 -1.17
CA SER A 264 3.65 -8.63 -2.15
C SER A 264 4.47 -9.78 -2.73
N ASN A 265 3.82 -10.70 -3.43
CA ASN A 265 4.49 -11.77 -4.19
C ASN A 265 5.08 -11.25 -5.51
N GLN A 266 5.43 -9.97 -5.61
CA GLN A 266 5.96 -9.36 -6.83
C GLN A 266 7.48 -9.19 -6.81
N ILE A 267 8.05 -9.18 -8.00
CA ILE A 267 9.39 -8.66 -8.27
C ILE A 267 9.29 -7.45 -9.20
N LYS A 268 10.17 -6.47 -8.99
CA LYS A 268 10.41 -5.35 -9.88
C LYS A 268 11.32 -5.79 -11.01
N LEU A 269 11.07 -5.31 -12.23
CA LEU A 269 11.93 -5.52 -13.39
C LEU A 269 12.35 -4.16 -13.97
N VAL A 270 13.65 -3.96 -14.14
CA VAL A 270 14.21 -2.81 -14.89
C VAL A 270 14.71 -3.34 -16.23
N GLY A 271 14.29 -2.72 -17.33
CA GLY A 271 14.61 -3.20 -18.68
C GLY A 271 13.94 -4.53 -19.07
N GLY A 272 12.99 -5.02 -18.24
CA GLY A 272 12.17 -6.18 -18.56
C GLY A 272 10.95 -5.82 -19.41
N PRO A 273 10.17 -6.83 -19.87
CA PRO A 273 9.00 -6.63 -20.73
C PRO A 273 7.82 -5.93 -20.02
N GLN A 274 7.86 -5.85 -18.70
CA GLN A 274 6.89 -5.18 -17.83
C GLN A 274 7.62 -4.64 -16.60
N ALA A 275 7.03 -3.69 -15.89
CA ALA A 275 7.66 -3.05 -14.72
C ALA A 275 7.72 -3.96 -13.48
N THR A 276 6.75 -4.86 -13.33
CA THR A 276 6.67 -5.82 -12.23
C THR A 276 6.17 -7.17 -12.73
N MET A 277 6.42 -8.22 -11.96
CA MET A 277 5.99 -9.58 -12.26
C MET A 277 5.53 -10.29 -10.99
N ASP A 278 4.35 -10.91 -11.04
CA ASP A 278 3.85 -11.76 -9.95
C ASP A 278 4.57 -13.10 -9.97
N ILE A 279 5.04 -13.55 -8.80
CA ILE A 279 5.59 -14.87 -8.57
C ILE A 279 4.52 -15.71 -7.89
N THR A 280 4.08 -16.77 -8.57
CA THR A 280 2.93 -17.60 -8.15
C THR A 280 3.31 -19.06 -7.99
N SER A 281 4.49 -19.45 -8.46
CA SER A 281 5.02 -20.80 -8.33
C SER A 281 6.54 -20.78 -8.11
N GLU A 282 7.07 -21.94 -7.75
CA GLU A 282 8.51 -22.19 -7.70
C GLU A 282 8.80 -23.54 -8.34
N THR A 283 10.01 -23.72 -8.87
CA THR A 283 10.44 -24.98 -9.45
C THR A 283 11.82 -25.33 -8.94
N THR A 284 11.93 -26.55 -8.42
CA THR A 284 13.15 -27.07 -7.84
C THR A 284 14.24 -27.29 -8.90
N SER A 285 15.50 -27.24 -8.48
CA SER A 285 16.65 -27.49 -9.35
C SER A 285 16.57 -28.86 -10.04
N ALA A 286 16.05 -29.88 -9.35
CA ALA A 286 15.84 -31.21 -9.92
C ALA A 286 14.96 -31.16 -11.18
N ASN A 287 13.93 -30.31 -11.17
CA ASN A 287 12.94 -30.16 -12.23
C ASN A 287 13.23 -29.02 -13.21
N LEU A 288 14.46 -28.48 -13.21
CA LEU A 288 14.90 -27.47 -14.17
C LEU A 288 15.79 -28.10 -15.26
N PRO A 289 15.31 -28.37 -16.48
CA PRO A 289 16.12 -28.97 -17.54
C PRO A 289 17.26 -28.07 -18.05
N LEU A 290 18.31 -28.68 -18.61
CA LEU A 290 19.29 -27.97 -19.45
C LEU A 290 18.58 -27.35 -20.65
N GLY A 291 19.04 -26.18 -21.10
CA GLY A 291 18.41 -25.40 -22.17
C GLY A 291 17.19 -24.59 -21.74
N THR A 292 16.72 -24.71 -20.49
CA THR A 292 15.60 -23.89 -20.01
C THR A 292 16.00 -22.43 -20.00
N THR A 293 15.20 -21.58 -20.64
CA THR A 293 15.38 -20.13 -20.56
C THR A 293 15.00 -19.65 -19.16
N VAL A 294 15.95 -18.97 -18.52
CA VAL A 294 15.73 -18.31 -17.23
C VAL A 294 16.18 -16.86 -17.33
N CYS A 295 15.48 -16.00 -16.60
CA CYS A 295 15.79 -14.59 -16.50
C CYS A 295 16.17 -14.26 -15.07
N LYS A 296 16.87 -13.15 -14.89
CA LYS A 296 17.19 -12.62 -13.57
C LYS A 296 16.98 -11.11 -13.55
N MET A 297 16.75 -10.57 -12.37
CA MET A 297 16.81 -9.13 -12.11
C MET A 297 17.94 -8.81 -11.13
N GLY A 298 18.71 -7.77 -11.41
CA GLY A 298 19.78 -7.26 -10.55
C GLY A 298 19.95 -5.75 -10.69
N ILE A 299 20.54 -5.08 -9.69
CA ILE A 299 20.68 -3.61 -9.71
C ILE A 299 21.73 -3.10 -10.70
N THR A 300 22.65 -3.95 -11.13
CA THR A 300 23.79 -3.56 -11.97
C THR A 300 23.53 -3.91 -13.42
N THR A 301 23.17 -5.16 -13.71
CA THR A 301 22.93 -5.61 -15.09
C THR A 301 21.44 -5.69 -15.44
N HIS A 302 20.55 -5.39 -14.49
CA HIS A 302 19.09 -5.31 -14.70
C HIS A 302 18.50 -6.65 -15.17
N TYR A 303 17.48 -6.60 -16.02
CA TYR A 303 16.83 -7.77 -16.59
C TYR A 303 17.72 -8.39 -17.67
N THR A 304 18.22 -9.61 -17.42
CA THR A 304 18.96 -10.40 -18.42
C THR A 304 18.45 -11.83 -18.43
N CYS A 305 18.51 -12.49 -19.59
CA CYS A 305 18.09 -13.88 -19.74
C CYS A 305 19.18 -14.71 -20.43
N GLY A 306 19.10 -16.01 -20.22
CA GLY A 306 19.97 -17.02 -20.82
C GLY A 306 19.38 -18.41 -20.62
N GLU A 307 20.13 -19.43 -21.00
CA GLU A 307 19.71 -20.82 -20.92
C GLU A 307 20.53 -21.58 -19.88
N VAL A 308 19.88 -22.47 -19.13
CA VAL A 308 20.55 -23.34 -18.17
C VAL A 308 21.57 -24.21 -18.89
N ALA A 309 22.85 -23.94 -18.64
CA ALA A 309 23.99 -24.57 -19.32
C ALA A 309 24.61 -25.69 -18.49
N ASP A 310 24.53 -25.60 -17.17
CA ASP A 310 25.02 -26.63 -16.24
C ASP A 310 24.22 -26.57 -14.94
N LYS A 311 23.78 -27.73 -14.44
CA LYS A 311 23.04 -27.83 -13.17
C LYS A 311 23.93 -28.19 -11.98
N ASN A 312 25.17 -28.59 -12.26
CA ASN A 312 26.11 -29.14 -11.28
C ASN A 312 27.42 -28.35 -11.28
N ALA A 313 27.38 -27.06 -11.62
CA ALA A 313 28.58 -26.25 -11.71
C ALA A 313 29.18 -26.07 -10.31
N GLN A 314 30.41 -26.56 -10.11
CA GLN A 314 31.07 -26.52 -8.82
C GLN A 314 32.08 -25.39 -8.71
N ALA A 315 32.11 -24.74 -7.55
CA ALA A 315 33.10 -23.73 -7.19
C ALA A 315 33.42 -23.79 -5.70
N MET A 316 34.62 -23.38 -5.31
CA MET A 316 34.93 -23.17 -3.90
C MET A 316 34.29 -21.85 -3.44
N TYR A 317 33.51 -21.92 -2.37
CA TYR A 317 32.87 -20.76 -1.76
C TYR A 317 32.90 -20.84 -0.23
N ALA A 318 33.40 -19.78 0.40
CA ALA A 318 33.67 -19.70 1.84
C ALA A 318 34.39 -20.95 2.40
N GLY A 319 35.40 -21.46 1.68
CA GLY A 319 36.21 -22.60 2.11
C GLY A 319 35.57 -23.98 1.92
N SER A 320 34.38 -24.08 1.31
CA SER A 320 33.69 -25.35 1.03
C SER A 320 33.33 -25.48 -0.45
N VAL A 321 33.14 -26.70 -0.94
CA VAL A 321 32.65 -26.94 -2.30
C VAL A 321 31.17 -26.56 -2.36
N GLY A 322 30.81 -25.67 -3.28
CA GLY A 322 29.44 -25.31 -3.61
C GLY A 322 29.04 -25.83 -4.97
N THR A 323 27.77 -26.20 -5.12
CA THR A 323 27.14 -26.59 -6.38
C THR A 323 26.06 -25.59 -6.73
N TYR A 324 26.14 -25.04 -7.95
CA TYR A 324 25.27 -23.99 -8.45
C TYR A 324 24.69 -24.37 -9.82
N ILE A 325 23.61 -23.66 -10.21
CA ILE A 325 23.13 -23.72 -11.58
C ILE A 325 23.78 -22.58 -12.36
N ARG A 326 24.43 -22.93 -13.47
CA ARG A 326 25.04 -22.00 -14.42
C ARG A 326 24.13 -21.77 -15.62
N VAL A 327 24.00 -20.52 -15.99
CA VAL A 327 23.17 -20.05 -17.11
C VAL A 327 24.05 -19.26 -18.06
N HIS A 328 23.94 -19.59 -19.35
CA HIS A 328 24.71 -18.94 -20.41
C HIS A 328 23.77 -18.14 -21.32
N ASN A 329 24.17 -16.92 -21.67
CA ASN A 329 23.50 -16.14 -22.69
C ASN A 329 24.10 -16.46 -24.07
N ALA A 330 23.28 -16.87 -25.04
CA ALA A 330 23.76 -17.31 -26.36
C ALA A 330 24.55 -16.24 -27.14
N ASN A 331 24.34 -14.96 -26.84
CA ASN A 331 25.09 -13.84 -27.42
C ASN A 331 26.33 -13.47 -26.60
N ASN A 332 26.67 -14.29 -25.60
CA ASN A 332 27.74 -14.06 -24.64
C ASN A 332 27.64 -12.69 -23.93
N GLN A 333 26.42 -12.18 -23.72
CA GLN A 333 26.19 -10.95 -22.99
C GLN A 333 26.41 -11.18 -21.49
N VAL A 334 26.94 -10.17 -20.80
CA VAL A 334 27.12 -10.22 -19.33
C VAL A 334 25.76 -10.40 -18.67
N MET A 335 25.52 -11.58 -18.08
CA MET A 335 24.28 -11.84 -17.35
C MET A 335 24.33 -11.26 -15.94
N THR A 336 25.48 -11.30 -15.27
CA THR A 336 25.60 -10.91 -13.85
C THR A 336 26.86 -10.09 -13.63
N ALA A 337 26.81 -9.13 -12.70
CA ALA A 337 27.94 -8.37 -12.21
C ALA A 337 27.81 -8.08 -10.70
N ALA A 338 28.85 -7.48 -10.10
CA ALA A 338 28.81 -7.06 -8.70
C ALA A 338 27.60 -6.14 -8.45
N GLY A 339 26.85 -6.41 -7.38
CA GLY A 339 25.59 -5.74 -7.05
C GLY A 339 24.35 -6.58 -7.35
N ASP A 340 24.39 -7.46 -8.36
CA ASP A 340 23.24 -8.30 -8.72
C ASP A 340 23.01 -9.44 -7.71
N SER A 341 23.98 -9.72 -6.84
CA SER A 341 23.90 -10.72 -5.77
C SER A 341 22.60 -10.63 -4.99
N GLY A 342 21.96 -11.77 -4.78
CA GLY A 342 20.67 -11.90 -4.11
C GLY A 342 19.45 -11.65 -5.00
N GLY A 343 19.63 -11.13 -6.21
CA GLY A 343 18.54 -10.84 -7.13
C GLY A 343 17.73 -12.10 -7.52
N PRO A 344 16.44 -11.95 -7.87
CA PRO A 344 15.61 -13.10 -8.21
C PRO A 344 16.01 -13.68 -9.56
N VAL A 345 16.08 -15.01 -9.63
CA VAL A 345 16.16 -15.80 -10.87
C VAL A 345 14.83 -16.49 -11.08
N PHE A 346 14.21 -16.30 -12.24
CA PHE A 346 12.82 -16.63 -12.49
C PHE A 346 12.54 -16.98 -13.96
N GLY A 347 11.46 -17.74 -14.16
CA GLY A 347 10.71 -17.83 -15.43
C GLY A 347 9.44 -16.99 -15.33
N THR A 348 8.53 -17.09 -16.30
CA THR A 348 7.36 -16.19 -16.44
C THR A 348 6.64 -15.81 -15.15
N THR A 349 6.29 -16.77 -14.28
CA THR A 349 5.75 -16.49 -12.93
C THR A 349 6.34 -17.44 -11.87
N THR A 350 7.49 -18.04 -12.20
CA THR A 350 8.08 -19.17 -11.47
C THR A 350 9.43 -18.75 -10.90
N ALA A 351 9.63 -18.86 -9.59
CA ALA A 351 10.95 -18.67 -8.99
C ALA A 351 11.84 -19.91 -9.19
N TYR A 352 13.11 -19.68 -9.52
CA TYR A 352 14.14 -20.71 -9.65
C TYR A 352 15.28 -20.57 -8.63
N GLY A 353 15.59 -19.36 -8.16
CA GLY A 353 16.66 -19.16 -7.20
C GLY A 353 17.12 -17.72 -7.03
N LEU A 354 18.28 -17.56 -6.38
CA LEU A 354 18.92 -16.27 -6.13
C LEU A 354 20.26 -16.17 -6.85
N VAL A 355 20.54 -15.00 -7.41
CA VAL A 355 21.85 -14.70 -8.00
C VAL A 355 22.94 -14.88 -6.94
N HIS A 356 23.90 -15.76 -7.23
CA HIS A 356 25.10 -15.94 -6.41
C HIS A 356 26.27 -15.14 -6.99
N GLY A 357 26.54 -15.31 -8.30
CA GLY A 357 27.68 -14.66 -8.94
C GLY A 357 27.88 -15.03 -10.41
N ARG A 358 29.14 -15.02 -10.84
CA ARG A 358 29.59 -15.26 -12.22
C ARG A 358 30.98 -15.90 -12.25
N GLY A 359 31.41 -16.36 -13.43
CA GLY A 359 32.78 -16.85 -13.62
C GLY A 359 33.86 -15.79 -13.42
N GLY A 360 35.08 -16.24 -13.11
CA GLY A 360 36.23 -15.36 -12.92
C GLY A 360 36.56 -14.52 -14.17
N THR A 361 37.18 -13.36 -13.96
CA THR A 361 37.62 -12.49 -15.07
C THR A 361 38.56 -13.24 -16.01
N GLY A 362 38.28 -13.17 -17.31
CA GLY A 362 39.08 -13.82 -18.36
C GLY A 362 38.77 -15.31 -18.59
N THR A 363 37.81 -15.89 -17.88
CA THR A 363 37.35 -17.27 -18.18
C THR A 363 36.22 -17.27 -19.22
N PRO A 364 35.98 -18.40 -19.91
CA PRO A 364 34.84 -18.55 -20.81
C PRO A 364 33.48 -18.35 -20.13
N THR A 365 33.41 -18.46 -18.80
CA THR A 365 32.19 -18.35 -18.00
C THR A 365 32.03 -16.98 -17.32
N HIS A 366 32.89 -16.00 -17.66
CA HIS A 366 32.88 -14.68 -17.03
C HIS A 366 31.52 -13.97 -17.11
N ASN A 367 30.83 -14.17 -18.23
CA ASN A 367 29.55 -13.54 -18.53
C ASN A 367 28.35 -14.39 -18.07
N ASP A 368 28.59 -15.61 -17.59
CA ASP A 368 27.55 -16.53 -17.15
C ASP A 368 26.99 -16.13 -15.79
N LEU A 369 25.72 -16.45 -15.56
CA LEU A 369 25.09 -16.38 -14.25
C LEU A 369 25.31 -17.70 -13.51
N TYR A 370 25.75 -17.62 -12.26
CA TYR A 370 25.68 -18.72 -11.29
C TYR A 370 24.62 -18.35 -10.25
N PHE A 371 23.66 -19.23 -10.02
CA PHE A 371 22.60 -18.98 -9.04
C PHE A 371 22.41 -20.15 -8.09
N MET A 372 22.00 -19.81 -6.87
CA MET A 372 21.62 -20.74 -5.82
C MET A 372 20.15 -21.12 -6.00
N PRO A 373 19.81 -22.42 -6.13
CA PRO A 373 18.42 -22.88 -6.30
C PRO A 373 17.46 -22.47 -5.18
N VAL A 374 16.18 -22.28 -5.53
CA VAL A 374 15.08 -21.99 -4.59
C VAL A 374 14.90 -23.07 -3.51
N ASP A 375 15.31 -24.31 -3.80
CA ASP A 375 15.28 -25.45 -2.87
C ASP A 375 15.95 -25.14 -1.52
N HIS A 376 16.99 -24.32 -1.56
CA HIS A 376 17.81 -23.99 -0.41
C HIS A 376 17.13 -22.99 0.54
N PHE A 377 16.00 -22.38 0.19
CA PHE A 377 15.33 -21.39 1.05
C PHE A 377 14.90 -22.00 2.39
N SER A 378 14.53 -23.28 2.35
CA SER A 378 14.19 -24.08 3.54
C SER A 378 15.34 -24.19 4.55
N ALA A 379 16.61 -24.04 4.11
CA ALA A 379 17.79 -24.13 4.98
C ALA A 379 17.86 -22.99 6.02
N ILE A 380 17.19 -21.86 5.77
CA ILE A 380 17.04 -20.74 6.72
C ILE A 380 15.60 -20.62 7.25
N GLY A 381 14.77 -21.65 7.04
CA GLY A 381 13.42 -21.74 7.60
C GLY A 381 12.39 -20.81 6.96
N VAL A 382 12.59 -20.40 5.71
CA VAL A 382 11.66 -19.51 4.99
C VAL A 382 11.03 -20.19 3.77
N THR A 383 9.81 -19.74 3.46
CA THR A 383 9.01 -20.19 2.32
C THR A 383 8.71 -18.99 1.42
N LEU A 384 8.73 -19.20 0.11
CA LEU A 384 8.41 -18.17 -0.88
C LEU A 384 6.96 -17.68 -0.74
N LEU A 385 6.76 -16.35 -0.73
CA LEU A 385 5.43 -15.76 -0.79
C LEU A 385 4.91 -15.84 -2.24
N LYS A 386 3.90 -16.68 -2.47
CA LYS A 386 3.34 -16.97 -3.81
C LYS A 386 1.92 -16.44 -4.03
N GLU A 387 1.29 -15.95 -2.96
CA GLU A 387 -0.12 -15.58 -2.96
C GLU A 387 -0.30 -14.16 -2.45
N LYS A 388 -1.11 -13.38 -3.17
CA LYS A 388 -1.61 -12.09 -2.69
C LYS A 388 -2.57 -12.30 -1.53
N PHE A 389 -2.49 -11.42 -0.53
CA PHE A 389 -3.47 -11.40 0.57
C PHE A 389 -4.87 -11.05 0.07
N ALA A 390 -5.77 -12.03 0.10
CA ALA A 390 -7.13 -11.90 -0.43
C ALA A 390 -8.10 -12.82 0.32
N LEU A 391 -9.38 -12.42 0.40
CA LEU A 391 -10.44 -13.29 0.89
C LEU A 391 -10.84 -14.29 -0.19
N THR A 392 -10.90 -15.56 0.19
CA THR A 392 -11.32 -16.65 -0.70
C THR A 392 -12.78 -17.01 -0.49
N SER A 393 -13.25 -17.09 0.76
CA SER A 393 -14.65 -17.35 1.06
C SER A 393 -15.02 -16.96 2.50
N ILE A 394 -16.31 -16.70 2.71
CA ILE A 394 -16.92 -16.59 4.04
C ILE A 394 -18.23 -17.37 3.96
N PRO A 395 -18.30 -18.61 4.50
CA PRO A 395 -19.52 -19.40 4.46
C PRO A 395 -20.67 -18.69 5.18
N ASN A 396 -21.87 -18.82 4.64
CA ASN A 396 -23.08 -18.40 5.33
C ASN A 396 -23.27 -19.26 6.59
N VAL A 397 -23.70 -18.63 7.68
CA VAL A 397 -23.84 -19.31 8.98
C VAL A 397 -25.22 -19.12 9.56
N SER A 398 -25.66 -20.09 10.34
CA SER A 398 -26.94 -20.06 11.03
C SER A 398 -26.77 -20.53 12.47
N GLY A 399 -27.45 -19.89 13.41
CA GLY A 399 -27.45 -20.31 14.80
C GLY A 399 -28.68 -19.85 15.59
N PRO A 400 -28.99 -20.54 16.69
CA PRO A 400 -30.20 -20.27 17.46
C PRO A 400 -30.12 -18.93 18.20
N HIS A 401 -31.30 -18.35 18.47
CA HIS A 401 -31.39 -17.14 19.29
C HIS A 401 -30.73 -17.34 20.66
N ASN A 402 -30.09 -16.28 21.14
CA ASN A 402 -29.38 -16.19 22.43
C ASN A 402 -28.19 -17.15 22.59
N VAL A 403 -27.75 -17.79 21.51
CA VAL A 403 -26.55 -18.65 21.47
C VAL A 403 -25.54 -18.06 20.49
N SER A 404 -24.28 -18.01 20.89
CA SER A 404 -23.20 -17.57 19.98
C SER A 404 -22.89 -18.69 18.98
N PHE A 405 -22.79 -18.34 17.70
CA PHE A 405 -22.44 -19.27 16.63
C PHE A 405 -21.31 -18.72 15.77
N GLN A 406 -20.36 -19.60 15.42
CA GLN A 406 -19.10 -19.21 14.81
C GLN A 406 -19.25 -18.94 13.30
N ALA A 407 -18.60 -17.88 12.84
CA ALA A 407 -18.31 -17.60 11.44
C ALA A 407 -16.81 -17.75 11.16
N GLN A 408 -16.49 -18.15 9.93
CA GLN A 408 -15.12 -18.39 9.47
C GLN A 408 -14.81 -17.52 8.26
N VAL A 409 -13.68 -16.83 8.30
CA VAL A 409 -13.19 -15.94 7.25
C VAL A 409 -11.97 -16.59 6.62
N PHE A 410 -12.16 -17.20 5.45
CA PHE A 410 -11.09 -17.84 4.71
C PHE A 410 -10.37 -16.83 3.84
N PHE A 411 -9.05 -16.86 3.92
CA PHE A 411 -8.15 -16.03 3.13
C PHE A 411 -6.97 -16.86 2.60
N GLN A 412 -6.30 -16.30 1.59
CA GLN A 412 -5.05 -16.78 1.02
C GLN A 412 -3.95 -15.72 1.21
N GLY A 413 -2.69 -16.08 0.97
CA GLY A 413 -1.55 -15.21 1.23
C GLY A 413 -1.19 -15.09 2.72
N VAL A 414 -0.20 -14.25 3.02
CA VAL A 414 0.32 -14.05 4.37
C VAL A 414 0.15 -12.56 4.73
N PRO A 415 -0.82 -12.21 5.59
CA PRO A 415 -0.99 -10.83 6.01
C PRO A 415 -0.01 -10.44 7.12
N LYS A 416 0.28 -9.15 7.23
CA LYS A 416 0.99 -8.59 8.38
C LYS A 416 0.02 -8.38 9.55
N PHE A 417 0.28 -9.02 10.69
CA PHE A 417 -0.53 -8.85 11.90
C PHE A 417 -0.10 -7.59 12.69
N PRO A 418 -1.02 -6.94 13.45
CA PRO A 418 -2.43 -7.31 13.63
C PRO A 418 -3.29 -7.12 12.37
N VAL A 419 -4.24 -8.02 12.15
CA VAL A 419 -5.20 -7.95 11.04
C VAL A 419 -6.53 -7.40 11.56
N GLN A 420 -7.01 -6.30 10.97
CA GLN A 420 -8.33 -5.76 11.24
C GLN A 420 -9.36 -6.40 10.31
N ARG A 421 -10.45 -6.92 10.88
CA ARG A 421 -11.66 -7.27 10.13
C ARG A 421 -12.61 -6.10 10.15
N LYS A 422 -13.03 -5.62 8.98
CA LYS A 422 -14.14 -4.67 8.82
C LYS A 422 -15.36 -5.41 8.31
N THR A 423 -16.41 -5.51 9.12
CA THR A 423 -17.68 -6.15 8.73
C THR A 423 -18.77 -5.07 8.73
N LYS A 424 -19.28 -4.74 7.54
CA LYS A 424 -20.32 -3.74 7.35
C LYS A 424 -21.68 -4.39 7.14
N ILE A 425 -22.73 -3.82 7.71
CA ILE A 425 -24.10 -4.26 7.46
C ILE A 425 -24.54 -3.79 6.05
N VAL A 426 -25.01 -4.73 5.24
CA VAL A 426 -25.59 -4.44 3.91
C VAL A 426 -27.11 -4.46 3.98
N SER A 427 -27.67 -5.44 4.69
CA SER A 427 -29.11 -5.57 4.91
C SER A 427 -29.40 -6.08 6.32
N CYS A 428 -30.19 -5.31 7.07
CA CYS A 428 -30.67 -5.65 8.40
C CYS A 428 -32.13 -6.13 8.33
N ALA A 429 -32.47 -7.20 9.05
CA ALA A 429 -33.83 -7.70 9.10
C ALA A 429 -34.78 -6.68 9.76
N SER A 430 -36.03 -6.60 9.27
CA SER A 430 -37.02 -5.65 9.79
C SER A 430 -37.27 -5.86 11.28
N GLY A 431 -37.28 -4.77 12.04
CA GLY A 431 -37.46 -4.79 13.50
C GLY A 431 -36.21 -5.15 14.30
N TRP A 432 -35.09 -5.47 13.64
CA TRP A 432 -33.82 -5.71 14.30
C TRP A 432 -32.94 -4.46 14.35
N THR A 433 -32.10 -4.39 15.38
CA THR A 433 -31.00 -3.43 15.46
C THR A 433 -29.71 -4.09 15.01
N CYS A 434 -29.08 -3.53 13.97
CA CYS A 434 -27.80 -3.98 13.43
C CYS A 434 -26.80 -2.81 13.41
N SER A 435 -25.51 -3.10 13.51
CA SER A 435 -24.45 -2.10 13.37
C SER A 435 -23.23 -2.71 12.71
N ASP A 436 -22.45 -1.86 12.05
CA ASP A 436 -21.11 -2.24 11.59
C ASP A 436 -20.27 -2.70 12.77
N TYR A 437 -19.42 -3.70 12.53
CA TYR A 437 -18.55 -4.23 13.55
C TYR A 437 -17.16 -4.50 13.01
N ASN A 438 -16.17 -4.09 13.79
CA ASN A 438 -14.77 -4.27 13.47
C ASN A 438 -14.11 -5.15 14.53
N GLY A 439 -13.36 -6.15 14.08
CA GLY A 439 -12.54 -7.00 14.95
C GLY A 439 -11.07 -6.82 14.66
N THR A 440 -10.21 -7.22 15.59
CA THR A 440 -8.76 -7.24 15.39
C THR A 440 -8.20 -8.59 15.84
N TYR A 441 -7.41 -9.20 14.98
CA TYR A 441 -6.64 -10.40 15.27
C TYR A 441 -5.20 -9.97 15.51
N ASN A 442 -4.71 -10.12 16.74
CA ASN A 442 -3.37 -9.64 17.13
C ASN A 442 -2.27 -10.68 16.88
N THR A 443 -2.63 -11.96 16.92
CA THR A 443 -1.68 -13.07 16.81
C THR A 443 -1.70 -13.62 15.40
N SER A 444 -0.50 -13.82 14.84
CA SER A 444 -0.32 -14.49 13.56
C SER A 444 -1.00 -15.85 13.55
N SER A 445 -1.83 -16.10 12.54
CA SER A 445 -2.53 -17.36 12.36
C SER A 445 -2.73 -17.67 10.88
N ALA A 446 -2.88 -18.96 10.59
CA ALA A 446 -3.32 -19.41 9.28
C ALA A 446 -4.82 -19.14 9.09
N SER A 447 -5.25 -19.15 7.83
CA SER A 447 -6.66 -19.20 7.46
C SER A 447 -7.32 -20.49 7.99
N PRO A 448 -8.58 -20.44 8.48
CA PRO A 448 -9.45 -19.26 8.59
C PRO A 448 -9.26 -18.45 9.88
N LEU A 449 -9.64 -17.17 9.84
CA LEU A 449 -9.91 -16.39 11.06
C LEU A 449 -11.36 -16.61 11.51
N THR A 450 -11.60 -16.66 12.82
CA THR A 450 -12.94 -16.95 13.35
C THR A 450 -13.50 -15.77 14.14
N PHE A 451 -14.83 -15.72 14.28
CA PHE A 451 -15.54 -14.84 15.20
C PHE A 451 -16.95 -15.37 15.44
N ASN A 452 -17.70 -14.77 16.36
CA ASN A 452 -19.03 -15.26 16.69
C ASN A 452 -20.12 -14.23 16.40
N TYR A 453 -21.25 -14.68 15.86
CA TYR A 453 -22.50 -13.94 15.88
C TYR A 453 -23.30 -14.34 17.10
N LYS A 454 -24.05 -13.39 17.68
CA LYS A 454 -25.05 -13.67 18.71
C LYS A 454 -26.29 -12.83 18.47
N CYS A 455 -27.44 -13.50 18.49
CA CYS A 455 -28.73 -12.86 18.29
C CYS A 455 -29.40 -12.70 19.65
N ASN A 456 -29.49 -11.47 20.14
CA ASN A 456 -30.10 -11.16 21.43
C ASN A 456 -31.58 -10.85 21.21
N THR A 457 -32.46 -11.71 21.74
CA THR A 457 -33.92 -11.58 21.58
C THR A 457 -34.65 -11.83 22.89
N SER A 458 -35.69 -11.04 23.16
CA SER A 458 -36.66 -11.29 24.23
C SER A 458 -37.97 -11.84 23.64
N GLY A 459 -38.37 -13.06 24.05
CA GLY A 459 -39.62 -13.68 23.59
C GLY A 459 -39.55 -14.35 22.22
N SER A 460 -40.72 -14.62 21.62
CA SER A 460 -40.84 -15.29 20.32
C SER A 460 -40.49 -14.32 19.18
N THR A 461 -39.29 -14.47 18.61
CA THR A 461 -38.82 -13.71 17.45
C THR A 461 -38.69 -14.67 16.26
N PRO A 462 -39.14 -14.31 15.04
CA PRO A 462 -39.02 -15.19 13.88
C PRO A 462 -37.57 -15.31 13.41
N THR A 463 -37.28 -16.42 12.70
CA THR A 463 -36.01 -16.61 12.02
C THR A 463 -35.73 -15.43 11.08
N SER A 464 -34.54 -14.87 11.18
CA SER A 464 -34.16 -13.64 10.47
C SER A 464 -32.76 -13.77 9.89
N THR A 465 -32.57 -13.29 8.65
CA THR A 465 -31.29 -13.33 7.94
C THR A 465 -30.76 -11.92 7.72
N PHE A 466 -29.44 -11.76 7.86
CA PHE A 466 -28.70 -10.52 7.76
C PHE A 466 -27.64 -10.66 6.67
N VAL A 467 -27.41 -9.60 5.90
CA VAL A 467 -26.38 -9.57 4.85
C VAL A 467 -25.26 -8.65 5.29
N TRP A 468 -24.04 -9.16 5.23
CA TRP A 468 -22.81 -8.47 5.64
C TRP A 468 -21.84 -8.35 4.47
N SER A 469 -20.97 -7.35 4.51
CA SER A 469 -19.80 -7.23 3.64
C SER A 469 -18.54 -7.17 4.49
N THR A 470 -17.65 -8.14 4.34
CA THR A 470 -16.43 -8.25 5.16
C THR A 470 -15.17 -8.07 4.33
N THR A 471 -14.21 -7.31 4.89
CA THR A 471 -12.86 -7.09 4.36
C THR A 471 -11.84 -7.30 5.50
N LEU A 472 -10.65 -7.81 5.18
CA LEU A 472 -9.51 -7.83 6.10
C LEU A 472 -8.47 -6.77 5.70
N ILE A 473 -7.81 -6.17 6.68
CA ILE A 473 -6.78 -5.14 6.51
C ILE A 473 -5.59 -5.51 7.38
N GLY A 474 -4.42 -5.72 6.76
CA GLY A 474 -3.16 -5.99 7.47
C GLY A 474 -2.59 -4.74 8.16
N ALA A 475 -1.61 -4.94 9.04
CA ALA A 475 -0.91 -3.87 9.75
C ALA A 475 -0.03 -2.98 8.85
N ASP A 476 0.27 -3.45 7.65
CA ASP A 476 0.87 -2.71 6.54
C ASP A 476 -0.17 -1.91 5.72
N GLY A 477 -1.45 -1.98 6.09
CA GLY A 477 -2.55 -1.30 5.40
C GLY A 477 -3.09 -2.05 4.18
N VAL A 478 -2.53 -3.21 3.83
CA VAL A 478 -3.01 -4.01 2.69
C VAL A 478 -4.40 -4.54 2.98
N ALA A 479 -5.36 -4.15 2.14
CA ALA A 479 -6.75 -4.58 2.24
C ALA A 479 -7.08 -5.67 1.22
N THR A 480 -7.85 -6.66 1.64
CA THR A 480 -8.39 -7.69 0.74
C THR A 480 -9.52 -7.15 -0.14
N ASN A 481 -9.98 -7.95 -1.10
CA ASN A 481 -11.33 -7.84 -1.64
C ASN A 481 -12.38 -7.93 -0.51
N ALA A 482 -13.59 -7.42 -0.76
CA ALA A 482 -14.74 -7.59 0.12
C ALA A 482 -15.59 -8.79 -0.33
N ILE A 483 -16.05 -9.61 0.61
CA ILE A 483 -17.00 -10.70 0.34
C ILE A 483 -18.31 -10.42 1.07
N GLN A 484 -19.43 -10.56 0.35
CA GLN A 484 -20.75 -10.58 0.96
C GLN A 484 -21.12 -11.98 1.43
N HIS A 485 -21.71 -12.07 2.62
CA HIS A 485 -22.15 -13.31 3.25
C HIS A 485 -23.33 -13.05 4.18
N THR A 486 -23.99 -14.12 4.62
CA THR A 486 -25.17 -14.01 5.47
C THR A 486 -25.00 -14.71 6.81
N SER A 487 -25.58 -14.11 7.85
CA SER A 487 -25.86 -14.81 9.10
C SER A 487 -27.37 -14.97 9.28
N THR A 488 -27.81 -16.11 9.80
CA THR A 488 -29.23 -16.39 10.07
C THR A 488 -29.44 -16.74 11.53
N CYS A 489 -30.24 -15.93 12.21
CA CYS A 489 -30.72 -16.20 13.56
C CYS A 489 -31.94 -17.13 13.46
N THR A 490 -31.86 -18.35 13.98
CA THR A 490 -32.97 -19.31 13.94
C THR A 490 -33.83 -19.22 15.19
N ALA A 491 -35.14 -19.14 15.00
CA ALA A 491 -36.09 -19.13 16.09
C ALA A 491 -35.97 -20.41 16.94
N THR A 492 -35.82 -20.26 18.24
CA THR A 492 -35.84 -21.39 19.18
C THR A 492 -37.29 -21.77 19.47
N THR A 493 -37.66 -23.03 19.27
CA THR A 493 -38.96 -23.56 19.68
C THR A 493 -39.02 -23.58 21.20
N LEU A 494 -39.70 -22.60 21.81
CA LEU A 494 -40.00 -22.64 23.24
C LEU A 494 -41.01 -23.76 23.52
N ALA A 495 -40.50 -24.96 23.85
CA ALA A 495 -41.27 -25.94 24.60
C ALA A 495 -41.39 -25.45 26.05
N GLY A 496 -42.43 -24.63 26.30
CA GLY A 496 -42.94 -24.29 27.62
C GLY A 496 -42.13 -23.26 28.43
N ALA A 497 -42.49 -21.98 28.36
CA ALA A 497 -42.44 -21.08 29.52
C ALA A 497 -43.27 -19.80 29.29
N ALA A 498 -43.86 -19.35 30.39
CA ALA A 498 -44.83 -18.29 30.58
C ALA A 498 -44.57 -16.94 29.89
N LYS A 499 -45.66 -16.20 29.65
CA LYS A 499 -45.68 -14.75 29.42
C LYS A 499 -44.94 -14.04 30.58
N ALA A 500 -43.66 -13.74 30.39
CA ALA A 500 -42.97 -12.73 31.17
C ALA A 500 -43.21 -11.38 30.51
N GLY A 501 -44.09 -10.57 31.11
CA GLY A 501 -44.26 -9.17 30.76
C GLY A 501 -43.02 -8.39 31.22
N GLY A 502 -42.27 -7.87 30.26
CA GLY A 502 -41.19 -6.92 30.47
C GLY A 502 -40.91 -6.22 29.14
N GLU A 503 -40.72 -4.91 29.18
CA GLU A 503 -40.29 -4.10 28.04
C GLU A 503 -38.89 -4.55 27.60
N GLY A 504 -38.84 -5.59 26.77
CA GLY A 504 -37.61 -6.05 26.13
C GLY A 504 -37.24 -5.12 24.98
N GLY A 505 -36.00 -4.66 24.94
CA GLY A 505 -35.48 -3.87 23.82
C GLY A 505 -35.59 -4.62 22.48
N ALA A 506 -35.53 -3.87 21.37
CA ALA A 506 -35.60 -4.45 20.03
C ALA A 506 -34.54 -5.55 19.84
N PRO A 507 -34.87 -6.66 19.15
CA PRO A 507 -33.92 -7.75 18.93
C PRO A 507 -32.68 -7.21 18.20
N SER A 508 -31.50 -7.69 18.57
CA SER A 508 -30.23 -7.21 18.02
C SER A 508 -29.31 -8.36 17.66
N ILE A 509 -28.53 -8.17 16.60
CA ILE A 509 -27.43 -9.09 16.27
C ILE A 509 -26.11 -8.41 16.60
N THR A 510 -25.33 -9.06 17.44
CA THR A 510 -24.00 -8.63 17.85
C THR A 510 -22.94 -9.56 17.28
N ILE A 511 -21.75 -9.02 17.07
CA ILE A 511 -20.56 -9.80 16.72
C ILE A 511 -19.62 -9.78 17.92
N GLU A 512 -19.16 -10.95 18.32
CA GLU A 512 -18.24 -11.17 19.44
C GLU A 512 -16.90 -11.72 18.89
N PRO A 513 -15.77 -11.47 19.58
CA PRO A 513 -14.47 -12.03 19.21
C PRO A 513 -14.47 -13.55 19.02
#